data_AF-A0A975I023-F1
#
_entry.id   AF-A0A975I023-F1
#
_cell.length_a   1.000
_cell.length_b   1.000
_cell.length_c   1.000
_cell.angle_alpha   90.00
_cell.angle_beta   90.00
_cell.angle_gamma   90.00
#
_symmetry.space_group_name_H-M   'P 1'
#
loop_
_entity.id
_entity.type
_entity.pdbx_description
1 polymer ?
#
loop_
_entity_poly.entity_id
_entity_poly.type
_entity_poly.pdbx_seq_one_letter_code
_entity_poly.pdbx_strand_id
1 'polypeptide(L)'
;MKYLPIWLAWLAALASNGFIVYLWVVFGLAAAGGQGSDARGFIESTVAGVGLSFLISAILMARDKLAAGIVSVFSMMPLVIAFTVAYGKFIKV
;
A
#
# COMPACT_ATOMS: atom_id res chain seq x y z
N MET A 1 -4.86 28.46 -11.69
CA MET A 1 -5.41 27.11 -11.41
C MET A 1 -4.72 26.00 -12.22
N LYS A 2 -3.44 26.14 -12.63
CA LYS A 2 -2.77 25.19 -13.55
C LYS A 2 -2.50 23.80 -12.93
N TYR A 3 -2.45 23.71 -11.59
CA TYR A 3 -2.14 22.47 -10.85
C TYR A 3 -3.37 21.73 -10.32
N LEU A 4 -4.55 22.32 -10.40
CA LEU A 4 -5.80 21.72 -9.91
C LEU A 4 -6.07 20.31 -10.49
N PRO A 5 -5.83 20.02 -11.78
CA PRO A 5 -6.06 18.68 -12.33
C PRO A 5 -5.07 17.65 -11.78
N ILE A 6 -3.85 18.05 -11.44
CA ILE A 6 -2.78 17.17 -10.96
C ILE A 6 -3.03 16.79 -9.50
N TRP A 7 -3.49 17.73 -8.67
CA TRP A 7 -3.89 17.45 -7.29
C TRP A 7 -5.10 16.52 -7.22
N LEU A 8 -6.07 16.67 -8.13
CA LEU A 8 -7.21 15.76 -8.27
C LEU A 8 -6.76 14.36 -8.70
N ALA A 9 -5.84 14.25 -9.66
CA ALA A 9 -5.28 12.96 -10.08
C ALA A 9 -4.53 12.25 -8.95
N TRP A 10 -3.80 13.01 -8.12
CA TRP A 10 -3.15 12.48 -6.93
C TRP A 10 -4.15 11.98 -5.88
N LEU A 11 -5.19 12.76 -5.58
CA LEU A 11 -6.27 12.34 -4.68
C LEU A 11 -6.99 11.08 -5.20
N ALA A 12 -7.25 10.99 -6.50
CA ALA A 12 -7.84 9.81 -7.13
C ALA A 12 -6.91 8.58 -7.02
N ALA A 13 -5.60 8.76 -7.24
CA ALA A 13 -4.61 7.70 -7.06
C ALA A 13 -4.52 7.23 -5.60
N LEU A 14 -4.64 8.15 -4.65
CA LEU A 14 -4.70 7.87 -3.22
C LEU A 14 -5.95 7.08 -2.83
N ALA A 15 -7.12 7.54 -3.31
CA ALA A 15 -8.40 6.89 -3.03
C ALA A 15 -8.44 5.48 -3.64
N SER A 16 -7.94 5.31 -4.88
CA SER A 16 -7.84 4.02 -5.54
C SER A 16 -6.90 3.07 -4.82
N ASN A 17 -5.71 3.52 -4.42
CA ASN A 17 -4.78 2.68 -3.63
C ASN A 17 -5.35 2.36 -2.24
N GLY A 18 -5.99 3.32 -1.57
CA GLY A 18 -6.67 3.09 -0.29
C GLY A 18 -7.76 2.02 -0.41
N PHE A 19 -8.53 2.05 -1.50
CA PHE A 19 -9.53 1.02 -1.79
C PHE A 19 -8.90 -0.36 -2.06
N ILE A 20 -7.81 -0.42 -2.84
CA ILE A 20 -7.08 -1.69 -3.10
C ILE A 20 -6.51 -2.26 -1.79
N VAL A 21 -5.90 -1.43 -0.95
CA VAL A 21 -5.39 -1.83 0.38
C VAL A 21 -6.53 -2.32 1.26
N TYR A 22 -7.67 -1.64 1.26
CA TYR A 22 -8.85 -2.07 2.00
C TYR A 22 -9.32 -3.46 1.54
N LEU A 23 -9.50 -3.67 0.23
CA LEU A 23 -9.88 -4.97 -0.31
C LEU A 23 -8.84 -6.04 0.04
N TRP A 24 -7.55 -5.74 -0.10
CA TRP A 24 -6.46 -6.63 0.26
C TRP A 24 -6.50 -7.01 1.75
N VAL A 25 -6.70 -6.05 2.66
CA VAL A 25 -6.81 -6.32 4.10
C VAL A 25 -8.02 -7.18 4.41
N VAL A 26 -9.20 -6.83 3.87
CA VAL A 26 -10.45 -7.56 4.15
C VAL A 26 -10.40 -8.98 3.61
N PHE A 27 -10.05 -9.17 2.34
CA PHE A 27 -9.98 -10.50 1.73
C PHE A 27 -8.76 -11.30 2.22
N GLY A 28 -7.62 -10.64 2.46
CA GLY A 28 -6.42 -11.26 2.99
C GLY A 28 -6.61 -11.73 4.43
N LEU A 29 -7.28 -10.95 5.30
CA LEU A 29 -7.65 -11.39 6.64
C LEU A 29 -8.69 -12.51 6.61
N ALA A 30 -9.69 -12.45 5.72
CA ALA A 30 -10.67 -13.51 5.56
C ALA A 30 -10.01 -14.84 5.12
N ALA A 31 -9.10 -14.77 4.15
CA ALA A 31 -8.30 -15.93 3.73
C ALA A 31 -7.39 -16.43 4.88
N ALA A 32 -6.78 -15.51 5.64
CA ALA A 32 -5.88 -15.86 6.71
C ALA A 32 -6.58 -16.53 7.89
N GLY A 33 -7.76 -16.02 8.27
CA GLY A 33 -8.63 -16.56 9.33
C GLY A 33 -9.26 -17.90 8.96
N GLY A 34 -9.47 -18.17 7.66
CA GLY A 34 -9.96 -19.46 7.17
C GLY A 34 -8.91 -20.59 7.18
N GLN A 35 -7.61 -20.25 7.18
CA GLN A 35 -6.51 -21.22 7.08
C GLN A 35 -5.64 -21.32 8.35
N GLY A 36 -6.01 -20.67 9.46
CA GLY A 36 -5.22 -20.70 10.70
C GLY A 36 -3.83 -20.04 10.57
N SER A 37 -3.68 -19.13 9.61
CA SER A 37 -2.42 -18.46 9.28
C SER A 37 -2.16 -17.20 10.13
N ASP A 38 -0.92 -16.71 10.12
CA ASP A 38 -0.46 -15.58 10.97
C ASP A 38 -1.02 -14.23 10.51
N ALA A 39 -2.28 -13.96 10.90
CA ALA A 39 -2.97 -12.69 10.63
C ALA A 39 -2.23 -11.47 11.19
N ARG A 40 -1.54 -11.60 12.33
CA ARG A 40 -0.74 -10.51 12.92
C ARG A 40 0.40 -10.12 11.99
N GLY A 41 1.07 -11.12 11.44
CA GLY A 41 2.10 -10.94 10.44
C GLY A 41 1.67 -10.27 9.15
N PHE A 42 0.51 -10.66 8.66
CA PHE A 42 -0.09 -10.01 7.50
C PHE A 42 -0.35 -8.53 7.76
N ILE A 43 -0.93 -8.21 8.92
CA ILE A 43 -1.18 -6.82 9.34
C ILE A 43 0.15 -6.05 9.41
N GLU A 44 1.17 -6.60 10.06
CA GLU A 44 2.50 -5.98 10.19
C GLU A 44 3.12 -5.68 8.81
N SER A 45 3.11 -6.65 7.88
CA SER A 45 3.62 -6.45 6.51
C SER A 45 2.82 -5.43 5.70
N THR A 46 1.49 -5.41 5.89
CA THR A 46 0.61 -4.46 5.21
C THR A 46 0.84 -3.05 5.72
N VAL A 47 0.92 -2.87 7.03
CA VAL A 47 1.23 -1.57 7.65
C VAL A 47 2.61 -1.07 7.22
N ALA A 48 3.63 -1.94 7.16
CA ALA A 48 4.96 -1.57 6.71
C ALA A 48 4.99 -1.16 5.23
N GLY A 49 4.37 -1.94 4.34
CA GLY A 49 4.35 -1.67 2.90
C GLY A 49 3.54 -0.43 2.54
N VAL A 50 2.38 -0.26 3.17
CA VAL A 50 1.53 0.93 3.00
C VAL A 50 2.20 2.15 3.60
N GLY A 51 2.64 2.08 4.86
CA GLY A 51 3.26 3.20 5.56
C GLY A 51 4.50 3.74 4.85
N LEU A 52 5.39 2.86 4.39
CA LEU A 52 6.62 3.25 3.70
C LEU A 52 6.32 3.94 2.35
N SER A 53 5.42 3.38 1.55
CA SER A 53 5.02 3.97 0.27
C SER A 53 4.39 5.36 0.45
N PHE A 54 3.52 5.51 1.46
CA PHE A 54 2.86 6.78 1.76
C PHE A 54 3.85 7.85 2.24
N LEU A 55 4.81 7.46 3.09
CA LEU A 55 5.89 8.34 3.54
C LEU A 55 6.76 8.82 2.37
N ILE A 56 7.14 7.90 1.47
CA ILE A 56 7.91 8.23 0.26
C ILE A 56 7.12 9.20 -0.63
N SER A 57 5.83 8.96 -0.83
CA SER A 57 4.96 9.87 -1.59
C SER A 57 4.95 11.26 -0.97
N ALA A 58 4.75 11.37 0.35
CA ALA A 58 4.70 12.65 1.04
C ALA A 58 6.03 13.43 0.92
N ILE A 59 7.17 12.74 1.08
CA ILE A 59 8.51 13.35 0.92
C ILE A 59 8.74 13.83 -0.51
N LEU A 60 8.35 13.03 -1.51
CA LEU A 60 8.51 13.39 -2.92
C LEU A 60 7.63 14.60 -3.31
N MET A 61 6.43 14.69 -2.75
CA MET A 61 5.56 15.83 -2.97
C MET A 61 6.07 17.11 -2.30
N ALA A 62 6.63 17.01 -1.10
CA ALA A 62 7.26 18.16 -0.43
C ALA A 62 8.49 18.71 -1.20
N ARG A 63 9.03 17.94 -2.15
CA ARG A 63 10.15 18.32 -3.02
C ARG A 63 9.71 18.67 -4.45
N ASP A 64 8.43 19.01 -4.65
CA ASP A 64 7.83 19.31 -5.95
C ASP A 64 7.90 18.16 -7.00
N LYS A 65 8.23 16.93 -6.57
CA LYS A 65 8.28 15.73 -7.42
C LYS A 65 6.94 15.00 -7.45
N LEU A 66 5.88 15.72 -7.81
CA LEU A 66 4.49 15.23 -7.81
C LEU A 66 4.29 13.91 -8.59
N ALA A 67 4.85 13.79 -9.80
CA ALA A 67 4.74 12.58 -10.61
C ALA A 67 5.39 11.36 -9.94
N ALA A 68 6.57 11.53 -9.34
CA ALA A 68 7.24 10.47 -8.60
C ALA A 68 6.49 10.11 -7.31
N GLY A 69 5.87 11.09 -6.65
CA GLY A 69 4.96 10.87 -5.53
C GLY A 69 3.80 9.96 -5.90
N ILE A 70 3.07 10.30 -6.98
CA ILE A 70 1.97 9.47 -7.51
C ILE A 70 2.44 8.04 -7.81
N VAL A 71 3.55 7.88 -8.54
CA VAL A 71 4.10 6.55 -8.88
C VAL A 71 4.47 5.76 -7.61
N SER A 72 5.01 6.41 -6.58
CA SER A 72 5.34 5.74 -5.32
C SER A 72 4.12 5.23 -4.56
N VAL A 73 2.93 5.84 -4.71
CA VAL A 73 1.69 5.31 -4.14
C VAL A 73 1.34 3.96 -4.77
N PHE A 74 1.56 3.80 -6.08
CA PHE A 74 1.34 2.54 -6.78
C PHE A 74 2.34 1.43 -6.42
N SER A 75 3.48 1.76 -5.80
CA SER A 75 4.44 0.75 -5.34
C SER A 75 4.03 0.06 -4.03
N MET A 76 2.89 0.42 -3.41
CA MET A 76 2.37 -0.24 -2.22
C MET A 76 2.23 -1.75 -2.40
N MET A 77 1.62 -2.22 -3.49
CA MET A 77 1.37 -3.65 -3.70
C MET A 77 2.67 -4.48 -3.80
N PRO A 78 3.65 -4.10 -4.64
CA PRO A 78 4.95 -4.76 -4.64
C PRO A 78 5.65 -4.73 -3.27
N LEU A 79 5.57 -3.63 -2.54
CA LEU A 79 6.18 -3.51 -1.21
C LEU A 79 5.52 -4.42 -0.19
N VAL A 80 4.18 -4.45 -0.16
CA VAL A 80 3.44 -5.35 0.73
C VAL A 80 3.81 -6.79 0.40
N ILE A 81 3.79 -7.21 -0.86
CA ILE A 81 4.20 -8.56 -1.27
C ILE A 81 5.65 -8.86 -0.85
N ALA A 82 6.59 -7.95 -1.11
CA ALA A 82 7.99 -8.12 -0.75
C ALA A 82 8.19 -8.24 0.77
N PHE A 83 7.52 -7.41 1.57
CA PHE A 83 7.54 -7.52 3.03
C PHE A 83 6.90 -8.81 3.49
N THR A 84 5.76 -9.18 2.93
CA THR A 84 5.07 -10.43 3.22
C THR A 84 5.97 -11.65 2.95
N VAL A 85 6.73 -11.66 1.86
CA VAL A 85 7.74 -12.68 1.52
C VAL A 85 8.92 -12.62 2.48
N ALA A 86 9.48 -11.44 2.75
CA ALA A 86 10.66 -11.26 3.59
C ALA A 86 10.40 -11.60 5.06
N TYR A 87 9.21 -11.29 5.58
CA TYR A 87 8.79 -11.69 6.93
C TYR A 87 8.40 -13.18 7.00
N GLY A 88 8.37 -13.91 5.86
CA GLY A 88 8.17 -15.35 5.81
C GLY A 88 6.76 -15.82 6.16
N LYS A 89 5.75 -14.94 6.02
CA LYS A 89 4.46 -15.13 6.73
C LYS A 89 3.29 -15.67 5.90
N PHE A 90 3.46 -16.00 4.62
CA PHE A 90 2.32 -16.52 3.85
C PHE A 90 2.35 -18.02 3.63
N ILE A 91 1.46 -18.65 4.39
CA ILE A 91 0.77 -19.92 4.13
C ILE A 91 1.75 -21.10 4.06
N LYS A 92 1.93 -21.77 5.20
CA LYS A 92 2.24 -23.21 5.14
C LYS A 92 1.04 -23.85 4.43
N VAL A 93 1.22 -24.20 3.15
CA VAL A 93 0.34 -25.13 2.46
C VAL A 93 0.34 -26.45 3.23
#